data_AF-A0A5B2XTF0-F1
#
_entry.id   AF-A0A5B2XTF0-F1
#
_cell.length_a   1.000
_cell.length_b   1.000
_cell.length_c   1.000
_cell.angle_alpha   90.00
_cell.angle_beta   90.00
_cell.angle_gamma   90.00
#
_symmetry.space_group_name_H-M   'P 1'
#
loop_
_entity.id
_entity.type
_entity.pdbx_description
1 polymer ?
#
loop_
_entity_poly.entity_id
_entity_poly.type
_entity_poly.pdbx_seq_one_letter_code
_entity_poly.pdbx_strand_id
1 'polypeptide(L)'
;MTRAGDPWAVARQARTLNEAHDAVGRLRPPPSGEMPVWLEFYRRSAAVYAEVAETDRGHHHEALYWAGREARMAEEIDSRIRSGARAD
;
A
#
# COMPACT_ATOMS: atom_id res chain seq x y z
N MET A 1 -16.00 16.28 -16.89
CA MET A 1 -15.08 15.78 -15.85
C MET A 1 -15.00 14.27 -15.97
N THR A 2 -14.05 13.76 -16.73
CA THR A 2 -13.79 12.32 -16.82
C THR A 2 -13.32 11.88 -15.43
N ARG A 3 -14.06 10.99 -14.77
CA ARG A 3 -13.56 10.32 -13.56
C ARG A 3 -12.21 9.71 -13.95
N ALA A 4 -11.11 10.21 -13.38
CA ALA A 4 -9.84 9.51 -13.46
C ALA A 4 -10.12 8.08 -12.97
N GLY A 5 -9.78 7.10 -13.78
CA GLY A 5 -9.96 5.69 -13.42
C GLY A 5 -9.30 5.40 -12.07
N ASP A 6 -9.77 4.37 -11.36
CA ASP A 6 -9.19 4.00 -10.07
C ASP A 6 -7.68 3.72 -10.25
N PRO A 7 -6.79 4.56 -9.68
CA PRO A 7 -5.36 4.47 -9.94
C PRO A 7 -4.76 3.16 -9.38
N TRP A 8 -5.47 2.48 -8.48
CA TRP A 8 -5.07 1.18 -7.92
C TRP A 8 -5.48 -0.02 -8.78
N ALA A 9 -6.26 0.18 -9.84
CA ALA A 9 -6.74 -0.93 -10.67
C ALA A 9 -5.60 -1.75 -11.30
N VAL A 10 -4.50 -1.10 -11.68
CA VAL A 10 -3.30 -1.80 -12.21
C VAL A 10 -2.60 -2.61 -11.13
N ALA A 11 -2.42 -2.02 -9.94
CA ALA A 11 -1.75 -2.70 -8.82
C ALA A 11 -2.50 -3.95 -8.36
N ARG A 12 -3.84 -3.91 -8.29
CA ARG A 12 -4.67 -5.08 -7.95
C ARG A 12 -4.70 -6.18 -9.02
N GLN A 13 -4.24 -5.87 -10.23
CA GLN A 13 -4.14 -6.85 -11.31
C GLN A 13 -2.74 -7.48 -11.39
N ALA A 14 -1.78 -7.04 -10.57
CA ALA A 14 -0.44 -7.62 -10.53
C ALA A 14 -0.51 -9.11 -10.20
N ARG A 15 0.23 -9.91 -10.95
CA ARG A 15 0.32 -11.38 -10.78
C ARG A 15 1.69 -11.81 -10.30
N THR A 16 2.67 -10.91 -10.36
CA THR A 16 4.05 -11.14 -9.92
C THR A 16 4.50 -10.06 -8.93
N LEU A 17 5.49 -10.37 -8.10
CA LEU A 17 6.07 -9.40 -7.17
C LEU A 17 6.64 -8.15 -7.89
N ASN A 18 7.26 -8.34 -9.06
CA ASN A 18 7.83 -7.24 -9.84
C ASN A 18 6.76 -6.29 -10.37
N GLU A 19 5.66 -6.82 -10.93
CA GLU A 19 4.53 -5.99 -11.37
C GLU A 19 3.92 -5.20 -10.21
N ALA A 20 3.85 -5.81 -9.02
CA ALA A 20 3.36 -5.16 -7.82
C ALA A 20 4.28 -4.00 -7.40
N HIS A 21 5.60 -4.22 -7.39
CA HIS A 21 6.57 -3.16 -7.11
C HIS A 21 6.44 -1.98 -8.07
N ASP A 22 6.36 -2.25 -9.37
CA ASP A 22 6.22 -1.20 -10.39
C ASP A 22 4.91 -0.44 -10.24
N ALA A 23 3.79 -1.13 -10.06
CA ALA A 23 2.47 -0.52 -9.98
C ALA A 23 2.29 0.27 -8.66
N VAL A 24 2.66 -0.32 -7.52
CA VAL A 24 2.60 0.35 -6.21
C VAL A 24 3.58 1.53 -6.15
N GLY A 25 4.78 1.40 -6.71
CA GLY A 25 5.78 2.45 -6.74
C GLY A 25 5.30 3.74 -7.44
N ARG A 26 4.51 3.62 -8.51
CA ARG A 26 3.90 4.75 -9.23
C ARG A 26 2.83 5.49 -8.42
N LEU A 27 2.23 4.82 -7.43
CA LEU A 27 1.17 5.35 -6.58
C LEU A 27 1.69 5.97 -5.27
N ARG A 28 3.01 5.89 -5.05
CA ARG A 28 3.64 6.38 -3.83
C ARG A 28 3.39 7.89 -3.68
N PRO A 29 2.82 8.34 -2.54
CA PRO A 29 2.67 9.76 -2.26
C PRO A 29 4.02 10.49 -2.23
N PRO A 30 4.04 11.82 -2.47
CA PRO A 30 5.24 12.61 -2.27
C PRO A 30 5.70 12.55 -0.80
N PRO A 31 7.00 12.75 -0.51
CA PRO A 31 7.52 12.72 0.86
C PRO A 31 6.81 13.70 1.81
N SER A 32 6.32 14.82 1.28
CA SER A 32 5.54 15.84 2.01
C SER A 32 4.03 15.57 2.04
N GLY A 33 3.58 14.40 1.55
CA GLY A 33 2.18 14.02 1.53
C GLY A 33 1.58 13.94 2.94
N GLU A 34 0.30 14.26 3.06
CA GLU A 34 -0.41 14.23 4.34
C GLU A 34 -0.50 12.81 4.92
N MET A 35 -0.55 12.72 6.24
CA MET A 35 -0.61 11.44 6.95
C MET A 35 -1.79 10.55 6.51
N PRO A 36 -3.02 11.05 6.30
CA PRO A 36 -4.12 10.22 5.81
C PRO A 36 -3.88 9.61 4.43
N VAL A 37 -3.19 10.35 3.54
CA VAL A 37 -2.86 9.87 2.19
C VAL A 37 -1.81 8.76 2.27
N TRP A 38 -0.80 8.91 3.12
CA TRP A 38 0.16 7.85 3.40
C TRP A 38 -0.49 6.63 4.04
N LEU A 39 -1.40 6.81 4.99
CA LEU A 39 -2.14 5.72 5.62
C LEU A 39 -2.92 4.90 4.60
N GLU A 40 -3.64 5.58 3.70
CA GLU A 40 -4.38 4.92 2.64
C GLU A 40 -3.44 4.17 1.68
N PHE A 41 -2.33 4.79 1.29
CA PHE A 41 -1.30 4.15 0.47
C PHE A 41 -0.81 2.84 1.11
N TYR A 42 -0.34 2.88 2.36
CA TYR A 42 0.21 1.71 3.03
C TYR A 42 -0.81 0.58 3.19
N ARG A 43 -2.08 0.90 3.49
CA ARG A 43 -3.16 -0.09 3.58
C ARG A 43 -3.41 -0.78 2.25
N ARG A 44 -3.50 -0.01 1.16
CA ARG A 44 -3.76 -0.55 -0.18
C ARG A 44 -2.54 -1.33 -0.70
N SER A 45 -1.32 -0.86 -0.46
CA SER A 45 -0.08 -1.58 -0.77
C SER A 45 -0.03 -2.94 -0.07
N ALA A 46 -0.34 -2.98 1.23
CA ALA A 46 -0.35 -4.22 2.00
C ALA A 46 -1.31 -5.26 1.40
N ALA A 47 -2.50 -4.83 0.98
CA ALA A 47 -3.47 -5.71 0.33
C ALA A 47 -2.95 -6.27 -1.01
N VAL A 48 -2.35 -5.42 -1.86
CA VAL A 48 -1.78 -5.85 -3.15
C VAL A 48 -0.69 -6.91 -2.95
N TYR A 49 0.26 -6.68 -2.05
CA TYR A 49 1.32 -7.66 -1.80
C TYR A 49 0.80 -8.96 -1.19
N ALA A 50 -0.23 -8.91 -0.34
CA ALA A 50 -0.87 -10.10 0.21
C ALA A 50 -1.55 -10.94 -0.89
N GLU A 51 -2.26 -10.31 -1.83
CA GLU A 51 -2.87 -11.00 -2.97
C GLU A 51 -1.83 -11.61 -3.92
N VAL A 52 -0.72 -10.91 -4.14
CA VAL A 52 0.40 -11.41 -4.94
C VAL A 52 1.08 -12.59 -4.28
N ALA A 53 1.22 -12.62 -2.95
CA ALA A 53 1.80 -13.76 -2.25
C ALA A 53 1.05 -15.07 -2.50
N GLU A 54 -0.27 -15.01 -2.70
CA GLU A 54 -1.09 -16.18 -3.04
C GLU A 54 -0.92 -16.63 -4.50
N THR A 55 -0.61 -15.69 -5.39
CA THR A 55 -0.51 -15.92 -6.83
C THR A 55 0.91 -16.29 -7.28
N ASP A 56 1.90 -15.51 -6.89
CA ASP A 56 3.31 -15.68 -7.23
C ASP A 56 4.00 -16.54 -6.17
N ARG A 57 3.78 -17.85 -6.23
CA ARG A 57 4.34 -18.79 -5.25
C ARG A 57 5.87 -18.83 -5.23
N GLY A 58 6.54 -18.38 -6.29
CA GLY A 58 8.00 -18.25 -6.33
C GLY A 58 8.53 -17.15 -5.41
N HIS A 59 7.74 -16.10 -5.20
CA HIS A 59 8.08 -14.95 -4.35
C HIS A 59 7.18 -14.84 -3.11
N HIS A 60 6.45 -15.89 -2.77
CA HIS A 60 5.45 -15.90 -1.69
C HIS A 60 5.95 -15.25 -0.39
N HIS A 61 7.11 -15.69 0.11
CA HIS A 61 7.67 -15.17 1.37
C HIS A 61 8.10 -13.71 1.27
N GLU A 62 8.60 -13.28 0.12
CA GLU A 62 9.00 -11.89 -0.10
C GLU A 62 7.78 -10.98 -0.24
N ALA A 63 6.74 -11.42 -0.94
CA ALA A 63 5.46 -10.72 -1.03
C ALA A 63 4.80 -10.59 0.36
N LEU A 64 4.81 -11.64 1.18
CA LEU A 64 4.32 -11.56 2.57
C LEU A 64 5.15 -10.60 3.43
N TYR A 65 6.48 -10.59 3.26
CA TYR A 65 7.33 -9.62 3.94
C TYR A 65 6.91 -8.19 3.62
N TRP A 66 6.69 -7.87 2.34
CA TRP A 66 6.23 -6.55 1.92
C TRP A 66 4.85 -6.22 2.45
N ALA A 67 3.90 -7.16 2.38
CA ALA A 67 2.56 -6.98 2.94
C ALA A 67 2.60 -6.63 4.44
N GLY A 68 3.41 -7.36 5.22
CA GLY A 68 3.58 -7.11 6.64
C GLY A 68 4.26 -5.78 6.95
N ARG A 69 5.29 -5.41 6.17
CA ARG A 69 5.97 -4.11 6.29
C ARG A 69 5.01 -2.96 6.03
N GLU A 70 4.24 -3.01 4.95
CA GLU A 70 3.29 -1.96 4.59
C GLU A 70 2.15 -1.86 5.63
N ALA A 71 1.65 -2.99 6.15
CA ALA A 71 0.65 -3.01 7.21
C ALA A 71 1.17 -2.35 8.50
N ARG A 72 2.41 -2.65 8.91
CA ARG A 72 3.04 -2.00 10.07
C ARG A 72 3.16 -0.48 9.88
N MET A 73 3.56 -0.02 8.70
CA MET A 73 3.64 1.41 8.40
C MET A 73 2.27 2.08 8.49
N ALA A 74 1.21 1.42 8.00
CA ALA A 74 -0.15 1.90 8.16
C ALA A 74 -0.54 2.02 9.64
N GLU A 75 -0.28 1.01 10.46
CA GLU A 75 -0.56 1.03 11.90
C GLU A 75 0.17 2.16 12.63
N GLU A 76 1.45 2.40 12.30
CA GLU A 76 2.25 3.48 12.89
C GLU A 76 1.66 4.86 12.57
N ILE A 77 1.26 5.10 11.31
CA ILE A 77 0.65 6.37 10.92
C ILE A 77 -0.74 6.56 11.53
N ASP A 78 -1.56 5.52 11.51
CA ASP A 78 -2.90 5.52 12.11
C ASP A 78 -2.83 5.81 13.62
N SER A 79 -1.84 5.25 14.32
CA SER A 79 -1.56 5.54 15.73
C SER A 79 -1.18 7.01 15.96
N ARG A 80 -0.35 7.60 15.10
CA ARG A 80 0.03 9.01 15.19
C ARG A 80 -1.14 9.94 14.91
N ILE A 81 -1.97 9.64 13.90
CA ILE A 81 -3.19 10.42 13.61
C ILE A 81 -4.12 10.41 14.83
N ARG A 82 -4.38 9.24 15.42
CA ARG A 82 -5.23 9.13 16.62
C ARG A 82 -4.65 9.85 17.85
N SER A 83 -3.33 9.79 18.02
CA SER A 83 -2.65 10.45 19.13
C SER A 83 -2.68 11.98 18.98
N GLY A 84 -2.55 12.48 17.75
CA GLY A 84 -2.71 13.90 17.43
C GLY A 84 -4.15 14.38 17.64
N ALA A 85 -5.14 13.62 17.17
CA ALA A 85 -6.56 13.96 17.33
C ALA A 85 -7.08 13.92 18.78
N ARG A 86 -6.30 13.35 19.72
CA ARG A 86 -6.62 13.33 21.16
C ARG A 86 -5.99 14.50 21.93
N ALA A 87 -5.16 15.32 21.29
CA ALA A 87 -4.44 16.42 21.91
C ALA A 87 -5.13 17.80 21.71
N ASP A 88 -6.32 17.80 21.10
CA ASP A 88 -7.20 18.97 20.92
C ASP A 88 -8.36 18.97 21.95
#